data_AF-M3FSD0-F1
#
_entry.id   AF-M3FSD0-F1
#
_cell.length_a   1.000
_cell.length_b   1.000
_cell.length_c   1.000
_cell.angle_alpha   90.00
_cell.angle_beta   90.00
_cell.angle_gamma   90.00
#
_symmetry.space_group_name_H-M   'P 1'
#
loop_
_entity.id
_entity.type
_entity.pdbx_description
1 polymer ?
#
loop_
_entity_poly.entity_id
_entity_poly.type
_entity_poly.pdbx_seq_one_letter_code
_entity_poly.pdbx_strand_id
1 'polypeptide(L)' 'MLLKDGKVIHFGPIEECFTEKNLKDLYDIPLQVRKIEGTWSVIPKRK' A
#
# COMPACT_ATOMS: atom_id res chain seq x y z
N MET A 1 4.50 8.68 -0.39
CA MET A 1 5.86 8.10 -0.31
C MET A 1 5.81 6.83 0.52
N LEU A 2 6.42 5.75 0.04
CA LEU A 2 6.57 4.47 0.73
C LEU A 2 8.06 4.20 0.97
N LEU A 3 8.43 3.76 2.18
CA LEU A 3 9.81 3.50 2.60
C LEU A 3 9.91 2.09 3.20
N LYS A 4 10.93 1.34 2.79
CA LYS A 4 11.26 0.00 3.34
C LYS A 4 12.78 -0.14 3.41
N ASP A 5 13.29 -0.66 4.52
CA ASP A 5 14.73 -0.90 4.72
C ASP A 5 15.63 0.31 4.38
N GLY A 6 15.17 1.52 4.75
CA GLY A 6 15.88 2.77 4.48
C GLY A 6 15.86 3.23 3.02
N LYS A 7 15.12 2.55 2.14
CA LYS A 7 14.98 2.90 0.71
C LYS A 7 13.56 3.34 0.37
N VAL A 8 13.47 4.35 -0.50
CA VAL A 8 12.19 4.78 -1.06
C VAL A 8 11.74 3.74 -2.10
N ILE A 9 10.61 3.08 -1.85
CA ILE A 9 10.03 2.13 -2.80
C ILE A 9 9.18 2.86 -3.84
N HIS A 10 8.35 3.82 -3.41
CA HIS A 10 7.55 4.66 -4.30
C HIS A 10 7.42 6.08 -3.77
N PHE A 11 7.40 7.05 -4.69
CA PHE A 11 7.20 8.46 -4.40
C PHE A 11 6.28 9.06 -5.46
N GLY A 12 5.24 9.78 -5.02
CA GLY A 12 4.20 10.34 -5.88
C GLY A 12 2.90 10.61 -5.11
N PRO A 13 1.82 10.96 -5.82
CA PRO A 13 0.47 11.08 -5.27
C PRO A 13 0.05 9.86 -4.44
N ILE A 14 -0.82 10.07 -3.44
CA ILE A 14 -1.24 8.97 -2.56
C ILE A 14 -2.01 7.90 -3.32
N GLU A 15 -2.81 8.29 -4.32
CA GLU A 15 -3.56 7.38 -5.19
C GLU A 15 -2.64 6.45 -6.00
N GLU A 16 -1.45 6.93 -6.37
CA GLU A 16 -0.43 6.13 -7.07
C GLU A 16 0.38 5.29 -6.09
N CYS A 17 0.62 5.79 -4.87
CA CYS A 17 1.36 5.06 -3.84
C CYS A 17 0.52 3.92 -3.23
N PHE A 18 -0.75 4.16 -2.90
CA PHE A 18 -1.60 3.24 -2.12
C PHE A 18 -2.37 2.26 -3.01
N THR A 19 -1.69 1.72 -4.01
CA THR A 19 -2.23 0.62 -4.83
C THR A 19 -1.99 -0.72 -4.15
N GLU A 20 -2.80 -1.74 -4.47
CA GLU A 20 -2.60 -3.10 -3.93
C GLU A 20 -1.19 -3.64 -4.24
N LYS A 21 -0.65 -3.34 -5.43
CA LYS A 21 0.69 -3.77 -5.84
C LYS A 21 1.77 -3.14 -4.96
N ASN A 22 1.78 -1.82 -4.85
CA ASN A 22 2.84 -1.09 -4.16
C ASN A 22 2.82 -1.39 -2.65
N LEU A 23 1.63 -1.55 -2.07
CA LEU A 23 1.50 -1.94 -0.66
C LEU A 23 1.84 -3.42 -0.45
N LYS A 24 1.57 -4.31 -1.41
CA LYS A 24 2.07 -5.69 -1.36
C LYS A 24 3.60 -5.73 -1.38
N ASP A 25 4.25 -4.93 -2.23
CA ASP A 25 5.71 -4.86 -2.30
C ASP A 25 6.32 -4.25 -1.01
N LEU A 26 5.58 -3.34 -0.36
CA LEU A 26 5.96 -2.76 0.93
C LEU A 26 5.85 -3.75 2.09
N TYR A 27 4.75 -4.50 2.18
CA TYR A 27 4.43 -5.38 3.33
C TYR A 27 4.70 -6.87 3.10
N ASP A 28 5.12 -7.27 1.89
CA ASP A 28 5.40 -8.65 1.46
C ASP A 28 4.24 -9.64 1.61
N ILE A 29 2.99 -9.15 1.71
CA ILE A 29 1.80 -9.99 1.85
C ILE A 29 0.68 -9.55 0.89
N PRO A 30 -0.21 -10.46 0.47
CA PRO A 30 -1.39 -10.09 -0.31
C PRO A 30 -2.33 -9.19 0.49
N LEU A 31 -2.65 -8.01 -0.05
CA LEU A 31 -3.52 -7.02 0.59
C LEU A 31 -4.75 -6.73 -0.26
N GLN A 32 -5.83 -6.36 0.42
CA GLN A 32 -6.97 -5.64 -0.14
C GLN A 32 -6.87 -4.18 0.30
N VAL A 33 -6.99 -3.27 -0.66
CA VAL A 33 -6.87 -1.83 -0.40
C VAL A 33 -8.15 -1.14 -0.86
N ARG A 34 -8.76 -0.36 0.03
CA ARG A 34 -10.00 0.39 -0.25
C ARG A 34 -9.92 1.79 0.37
N LYS A 35 -10.50 2.79 -0.29
CA LYS A 35 -10.75 4.11 0.28
C LYS A 35 -12.20 4.18 0.73
N ILE A 36 -12.45 4.36 2.03
CA ILE A 36 -13.79 4.42 2.64
C ILE A 36 -13.85 5.73 3.43
N GLU A 37 -14.78 6.62 3.07
CA GLU A 37 -14.99 7.91 3.74
C GLU A 37 -13.69 8.73 3.94
N GLY A 38 -12.85 8.77 2.89
CA GLY A 38 -11.56 9.47 2.92
C GLY A 38 -10.43 8.72 3.64
N THR A 39 -10.72 7.61 4.32
CA THR A 39 -9.74 6.77 5.00
C THR A 39 -9.31 5.60 4.12
N TRP A 40 -8.01 5.29 4.09
CA TRP A 40 -7.50 4.11 3.40
C TRP A 40 -7.50 2.90 4.34
N SER A 41 -8.31 1.89 4.01
CA SER A 41 -8.36 0.60 4.68
C SER A 41 -7.49 -0.41 3.93
N VAL A 42 -6.49 -0.97 4.62
CA VAL A 42 -5.53 -1.94 4.09
C VAL A 42 -5.62 -3.22 4.92
N ILE A 43 -6.14 -4.29 4.34
CA ILE A 43 -6.48 -5.53 5.06
C ILE A 43 -5.76 -6.71 4.39
N PRO A 44 -5.07 -7.59 5.14
CA PRO A 44 -4.53 -8.83 4.60
C PRO A 44 -5.61 -9.73 3.98
N LYS A 45 -5.38 -10.21 2.76
CA LYS A 45 -6.25 -11.23 2.16
C LYS A 45 -5.99 -12.56 2.88
N ARG A 46 -7.03 -13.20 3.39
CA ARG A 46 -6.94 -14.59 3.88
C ARG A 46 -6.75 -15.51 2.66
N LYS A 47 -5.83 -16.48 2.78
CA LYS A 47 -5.67 -17.56 1.79
C LYS A 47 -6.91 -18.45 1.77
#